data_AF-A0A8T4XYL0-F1
#
_entry.id   AF-A0A8T4XYL0-F1
#
_cell.length_a   1.000
_cell.length_b   1.000
_cell.length_c   1.000
_cell.angle_alpha   90.00
_cell.angle_beta   90.00
_cell.angle_gamma   90.00
#
_symmetry.space_group_name_H-M   'P 1'
#
loop_
_entity.id
_entity.type
_entity.pdbx_description
1 polymer ?
#
loop_
_entity_poly.entity_id
_entity_poly.type
_entity_poly.pdbx_seq_one_letter_code
_entity_poly.pdbx_strand_id
1 'polypeptide(L)' 'MEKAAVSLERINLDYDEEADVLYISFGEPRKAQDSVEVEDGIIYRIADNEIVGITITHFKARTLKK' A
#
# COMPACT_ATOMS: atom_id res chain seq x y z
N MET A 1 29.85 -11.84 -3.28
CA MET A 1 28.55 -11.38 -2.75
C MET A 1 27.75 -10.89 -3.92
N GLU A 2 26.72 -11.65 -4.31
CA GLU A 2 25.80 -11.26 -5.37
C GLU A 2 25.11 -9.97 -4.94
N LYS A 3 25.35 -8.88 -5.67
CA LYS A 3 24.57 -7.65 -5.49
C LYS A 3 23.16 -8.01 -5.93
N ALA A 4 22.24 -8.16 -4.99
CA ALA A 4 20.82 -8.13 -5.32
C ALA A 4 20.57 -6.82 -6.07
N ALA A 5 20.35 -6.90 -7.38
CA ALA A 5 19.86 -5.79 -8.17
C ALA A 5 18.39 -5.61 -7.78
N VAL A 6 18.16 -4.94 -6.66
CA VAL A 6 16.81 -4.54 -6.26
C VAL A 6 16.45 -3.37 -7.16
N SER A 7 15.72 -3.66 -8.24
CA SER A 7 14.96 -2.64 -8.95
C SER A 7 13.92 -2.12 -7.98
N LEU A 8 14.20 -1.00 -7.31
CA LEU A 8 13.22 -0.33 -6.47
C LEU A 8 12.15 0.21 -7.40
N GLU A 9 11.02 -0.49 -7.50
CA GLU A 9 9.84 0.05 -8.14
C GLU A 9 9.46 1.36 -7.43
N ARG A 10 9.02 2.36 -8.21
CA ARG A 10 8.62 3.66 -7.66
C ARG A 10 7.50 3.46 -6.64
N ILE A 11 7.72 3.90 -5.40
CA ILE A 11 6.69 3.89 -4.36
C ILE A 11 6.03 5.26 -4.34
N ASN A 12 4.70 5.30 -4.52
CA ASN A 12 3.92 6.52 -4.35
C ASN A 12 3.08 6.41 -3.07
N LEU A 13 3.12 7.47 -2.27
CA LEU A 13 2.38 7.61 -1.02
C LEU A 13 1.41 8.77 -1.18
N ASP A 14 0.15 8.52 -0.90
CA ASP A 14 -0.91 9.53 -0.95
C ASP A 14 -1.75 9.42 0.32
N TYR A 15 -1.79 10.49 1.11
CA TYR A 15 -2.53 10.51 2.36
C TYR A 15 -3.74 11.43 2.21
N ASP A 16 -4.92 10.86 2.40
CA ASP A 16 -6.18 11.57 2.46
C ASP A 16 -6.45 11.95 3.92
N GLU A 17 -6.28 13.23 4.23
CA GLU A 17 -6.46 13.75 5.59
C GLU A 17 -7.91 13.73 6.06
N GLU A 18 -8.87 13.88 5.14
CA GLU A 18 -10.31 13.93 5.43
C GLU A 18 -10.84 12.54 5.76
N ALA A 19 -10.43 11.53 4.98
CA ALA A 19 -10.82 10.13 5.19
C ALA A 19 -9.97 9.39 6.24
N ASP A 20 -8.82 9.95 6.62
CA ASP A 20 -7.78 9.27 7.42
C ASP A 20 -7.30 7.95 6.79
N VAL A 21 -6.97 8.02 5.49
CA VAL A 21 -6.54 6.87 4.69
C VAL A 21 -5.20 7.13 4.02
N LEU A 22 -4.26 6.20 4.16
CA LEU A 22 -2.99 6.20 3.43
C LEU A 22 -3.02 5.18 2.30
N TYR A 23 -2.78 5.64 1.08
CA TYR A 23 -2.59 4.82 -0.11
C TYR A 23 -1.11 4.68 -0.41
N ILE A 24 -0.66 3.43 -0.54
CA ILE A 24 0.69 3.06 -0.94
C ILE A 24 0.56 2.34 -2.28
N SER A 25 1.22 2.82 -3.32
CA SER A 25 1.20 2.20 -4.66
C SER A 25 2.62 1.83 -5.08
N PHE A 26 2.79 0.63 -5.62
CA PHE A 26 4.06 0.09 -6.10
C PHE A 26 4.11 0.18 -7.64
N GLY A 27 5.22 0.72 -8.16
CA GLY A 27 5.41 0.92 -9.59
C GLY A 27 4.49 1.99 -10.18
N GLU A 28 4.11 1.83 -11.44
CA GLU A 28 3.12 2.70 -12.08
C GLU A 28 1.72 2.49 -11.47
N PRO A 29 1.04 3.58 -11.04
CA PRO A 29 -0.32 3.48 -10.51
C PRO A 29 -1.24 2.80 -11.50
N ARG A 30 -1.76 1.63 -11.12
CA ARG A 30 -2.71 0.86 -11.93
C ARG A 30 -3.92 0.46 -11.10
N LYS A 31 -5.05 0.24 -11.77
CA LYS A 31 -6.29 -0.15 -11.11
C LYS A 31 -6.16 -1.57 -10.57
N ALA A 32 -6.49 -1.77 -9.29
CA ALA A 32 -6.59 -3.10 -8.70
C ALA A 32 -7.74 -3.88 -9.35
N GLN A 33 -7.52 -5.17 -9.57
CA GLN A 33 -8.55 -6.13 -10.00
C GLN A 33 -9.24 -6.75 -8.80
N ASP A 34 -8.51 -6.93 -7.70
CA ASP A 34 -8.98 -7.53 -6.47
C ASP A 34 -8.41 -6.79 -5.25
N SER A 35 -9.01 -7.03 -4.08
CA SER A 35 -8.52 -6.49 -2.82
C SER A 35 -8.85 -7.43 -1.66
N VAL A 36 -7.87 -7.60 -0.76
CA VAL A 36 -8.02 -8.46 0.42
C VAL A 36 -7.65 -7.66 1.66
N GLU A 37 -8.56 -7.61 2.63
CA GLU A 37 -8.24 -7.10 3.97
C GLU A 37 -7.50 -8.19 4.76
N VAL A 38 -6.24 -7.90 5.12
CA VAL A 38 -5.35 -8.87 5.76
C VAL A 38 -5.30 -8.70 7.28
N GLU A 39 -5.54 -7.47 7.73
CA GLU A 39 -5.69 -7.08 9.13
C GLU A 39 -6.72 -5.96 9.18
N ASP A 40 -7.34 -5.75 10.34
CA ASP A 40 -8.29 -4.64 10.53
C ASP A 40 -7.70 -3.35 9.96
N GLY A 41 -8.33 -2.82 8.92
CA GLY A 41 -7.95 -1.59 8.21
C GLY A 41 -6.66 -1.63 7.39
N ILE A 42 -6.08 -2.80 7.12
CA ILE A 42 -4.96 -3.01 6.19
C ILE A 42 -5.44 -3.83 5.00
N ILE A 43 -5.48 -3.21 3.82
CA ILE A 43 -6.04 -3.79 2.61
C ILE A 43 -4.96 -3.91 1.54
N TYR A 44 -4.73 -5.11 1.04
CA TYR A 44 -3.87 -5.35 -0.12
C TYR A 44 -4.67 -5.15 -1.40
N ARG A 45 -4.10 -4.38 -2.34
CA ARG A 45 -4.65 -4.15 -3.67
C ARG A 45 -3.88 -5.04 -4.65
N ILE A 46 -4.58 -5.91 -5.36
CA ILE A 46 -4.01 -6.96 -6.20
C ILE A 46 -4.41 -6.71 -7.66
N ALA A 47 -3.45 -6.82 -8.56
CA ALA A 47 -3.69 -6.89 -10.00
C ALA A 47 -2.67 -7.84 -10.63
N ASP A 48 -3.09 -8.59 -11.64
CA ASP A 48 -2.24 -9.56 -12.36
C ASP A 48 -1.56 -10.57 -11.42
N ASN A 49 -2.27 -10.94 -10.34
CA ASN A 49 -1.80 -11.85 -9.30
C ASN A 49 -0.58 -11.34 -8.48
N GLU A 50 -0.35 -10.02 -8.48
CA GLU A 50 0.69 -9.32 -7.74
C GLU A 50 0.10 -8.25 -6.82
N ILE A 51 0.77 -7.93 -5.71
CA ILE A 51 0.39 -6.82 -4.83
C ILE A 51 0.86 -5.51 -5.49
N VAL A 52 -0.09 -4.71 -5.96
CA VAL A 52 0.19 -3.41 -6.60
C VAL A 52 0.06 -2.22 -5.65
N GLY A 53 -0.46 -2.46 -4.44
CA GLY A 53 -0.51 -1.43 -3.42
C GLY A 53 -1.13 -1.88 -2.11
N ILE A 54 -1.11 -0.97 -1.15
CA ILE A 54 -1.70 -1.14 0.18
C ILE A 54 -2.57 0.07 0.46
N THR A 55 -3.75 -0.14 1.03
CA THR A 55 -4.60 0.90 1.60
C THR A 55 -4.66 0.69 3.11
N ILE A 56 -4.32 1.73 3.86
CA ILE A 56 -4.35 1.72 5.33
C ILE A 56 -5.41 2.71 5.78
N THR A 57 -6.47 2.22 6.40
CA THR A 57 -7.52 3.04 7.00
C THR A 57 -7.23 3.30 8.47
N HIS A 58 -7.84 4.36 9.01
CA HIS A 58 -7.65 4.81 10.39
C HIS A 58 -6.17 5.06 10.69
N PHE A 59 -5.44 5.65 9.73
CA PHE A 59 -3.99 5.73 9.76
C PHE A 59 -3.47 6.47 10.99
N LYS A 60 -4.09 7.60 11.37
CA LYS A 60 -3.73 8.37 12.57
C LYS A 60 -3.82 7.53 13.84
N ALA A 61 -4.80 6.65 13.98
CA ALA A 61 -4.94 5.80 15.16
C ALA A 61 -3.79 4.77 15.31
N ARG A 62 -3.17 4.38 14.19
CA ARG A 62 -2.05 3.42 14.17
C ARG A 62 -0.72 4.06 14.54
N THR A 63 -0.53 5.35 14.27
CA THR A 63 0.72 6.07 14.59
C THR A 63 0.77 6.56 16.05
N LEU A 64 -0.37 6.59 16.73
CA LEU A 64 -0.50 7.08 18.11
C LEU A 64 -0.36 5.98 19.19
N LYS A 65 -0.15 4.72 18.80
CA LYS A 65 0.13 3.65 19.78
C LYS A 65 1.55 3.84 20.36
N LYS A 66 1.59 4.34 21.59
CA LYS A 66 2.76 4.34 22.48
C LYS A 66 2.86 3.00 23.22
#